data_AF-A0A0A1MA88-F1
#
_entry.id   AF-A0A0A1MA88-F1
#
_cell.length_a   1.000
_cell.length_b   1.000
_cell.length_c   1.000
_cell.angle_alpha   90.00
_cell.angle_beta   90.00
_cell.angle_gamma   90.00
#
_symmetry.space_group_name_H-M   'P 1'
#
loop_
_entity.id
_entity.type
_entity.pdbx_description
1 polymer ?
#
loop_
_entity_poly.entity_id
_entity_poly.type
_entity_poly.pdbx_seq_one_letter_code
_entity_poly.pdbx_strand_id
1 'polypeptide(L)' 'MINRKENIISGVLFIIAGILITFFLNTATMIIALFLITVPAIYDCYKKPTLAKILFYIIVFGAFSVYLVFYI' A
#
# COMPACT_ATOMS: atom_id res chain seq x y z
N MET A 1 -11.45 -16.98 -9.19
CA MET A 1 -9.98 -16.97 -9.29
C MET A 1 -9.51 -15.53 -9.44
N ILE A 2 -8.48 -15.08 -8.71
CA ILE A 2 -7.90 -13.75 -8.98
C ILE A 2 -7.21 -13.82 -10.34
N ASN A 3 -7.49 -12.87 -11.22
CA ASN A 3 -6.83 -12.83 -12.51
C ASN A 3 -5.37 -12.42 -12.28
N ARG A 4 -4.42 -13.15 -12.87
CA ARG A 4 -2.97 -12.90 -12.70
C ARG A 4 -2.59 -11.43 -12.94
N LYS A 5 -3.33 -10.75 -13.81
CA LYS A 5 -3.23 -9.32 -14.11
C LYS A 5 -3.52 -8.41 -12.90
N GLU A 6 -4.53 -8.71 -12.08
CA GLU A 6 -4.91 -7.89 -10.91
C GLU A 6 -3.82 -7.90 -9.83
N ASN A 7 -3.21 -9.08 -9.60
CA ASN A 7 -2.07 -9.20 -8.67
C ASN A 7 -0.86 -8.40 -9.17
N ILE A 8 -0.59 -8.43 -10.48
CA ILE A 8 0.52 -7.66 -11.07
C ILE A 8 0.27 -6.16 -10.89
N ILE A 9 -0.95 -5.68 -11.15
CA ILE A 9 -1.31 -4.27 -10.97
C ILE A 9 -1.11 -3.85 -9.51
N SER A 10 -1.60 -4.64 -8.55
CA SER A 10 -1.43 -4.34 -7.11
C SER A 10 0.04 -4.29 -6.70
N GLY A 11 0.87 -5.20 -7.23
CA GLY A 11 2.31 -5.18 -7.01
C GLY A 11 3.00 -3.94 -7.60
N VAL A 12 2.62 -3.53 -8.81
CA VAL A 12 3.15 -2.31 -9.45
C VAL A 12 2.77 -1.06 -8.64
N LEU A 13 1.53 -0.97 -8.16
CA LEU A 13 1.08 0.16 -7.33
C LEU A 13 1.89 0.25 -6.03
N PHE A 14 2.24 -0.88 -5.43
CA PHE A 14 3.11 -0.94 -4.26
C PHE A 14 4.54 -0.45 -4.53
N ILE A 15 5.11 -0.83 -5.66
CA ILE A 15 6.46 -0.37 -6.07
C ILE A 15 6.44 1.16 -6.27
N ILE A 16 5.42 1.68 -6.97
CA ILE A 16 5.26 3.12 -7.19
C ILE A 16 5.11 3.86 -5.85
N ALA A 17 4.30 3.32 -4.93
CA ALA A 17 4.16 3.89 -3.59
C ALA A 17 5.50 3.93 -2.85
N GLY A 18 6.28 2.85 -2.88
CA GLY A 18 7.62 2.81 -2.28
C GLY A 18 8.57 3.86 -2.86
N ILE A 19 8.57 4.05 -4.18
CA ILE A 19 9.39 5.07 -4.87
C ILE A 19 8.96 6.48 -4.43
N LEU A 20 7.65 6.76 -4.40
CA LEU A 20 7.13 8.06 -3.99
C LEU A 20 7.55 8.41 -2.56
N ILE A 21 7.46 7.45 -1.65
CA ILE A 21 7.85 7.63 -0.25
C ILE A 21 9.36 7.88 -0.13
N THR A 22 10.17 7.12 -0.88
CA THR A 22 11.63 7.18 -0.74
C THR A 22 12.24 8.44 -1.33
N PHE A 23 11.74 8.91 -2.48
CA PHE A 23 12.42 9.95 -3.27
C PHE A 23 11.79 11.33 -3.16
N PHE A 24 10.47 11.43 -2.98
CA PHE A 24 9.79 12.72 -3.03
C PHE A 24 9.50 13.34 -1.67
N LEU A 25 9.49 12.51 -0.60
CA LEU A 25 9.66 12.94 0.80
C LEU A 25 8.86 14.22 1.15
N ASN A 26 7.64 14.32 0.64
CA ASN A 26 6.75 15.46 0.85
C ASN A 26 5.32 15.00 1.16
N THR A 27 4.57 15.85 1.86
CA THR A 27 3.23 15.53 2.36
C THR A 27 2.26 15.08 1.26
N ALA A 28 2.32 15.69 0.08
CA ALA A 28 1.46 15.32 -1.05
C ALA A 28 1.76 13.89 -1.55
N THR A 29 3.05 13.55 -1.72
CA THR A 29 3.46 12.21 -2.15
C THR A 29 3.20 11.13 -1.10
N MET A 30 3.26 11.47 0.19
CA MET A 30 2.83 10.55 1.26
C MET A 30 1.33 10.26 1.19
N ILE A 31 0.49 11.27 0.97
CA ILE A 31 -0.96 11.09 0.82
C ILE A 31 -1.26 10.21 -0.40
N ILE A 32 -0.61 10.48 -1.54
CA ILE A 32 -0.77 9.67 -2.75
C ILE A 32 -0.33 8.22 -2.50
N ALA A 33 0.81 8.01 -1.86
CA ALA A 33 1.28 6.67 -1.52
C ALA A 33 0.31 5.93 -0.58
N LEU A 34 -0.28 6.63 0.39
CA LEU A 34 -1.32 6.08 1.26
C LEU A 34 -2.53 5.57 0.46
N PHE A 35 -3.00 6.36 -0.51
CA PHE A 35 -4.08 5.93 -1.42
C PHE A 35 -3.69 4.72 -2.26
N LEU A 36 -2.47 4.72 -2.83
CA LEU A 36 -1.96 3.62 -3.65
C LEU A 36 -1.79 2.31 -2.87
N ILE A 37 -1.61 2.36 -1.55
CA ILE A 37 -1.54 1.19 -0.68
C ILE A 37 -2.95 0.76 -0.22
N THR A 38 -3.76 1.71 0.21
CA THR A 38 -5.06 1.44 0.86
C THR A 38 -6.12 0.95 -0.12
N VAL A 39 -6.18 1.52 -1.33
CA VAL A 39 -7.17 1.11 -2.35
C VAL A 39 -7.00 -0.37 -2.76
N PRO A 40 -5.80 -0.83 -3.16
CA PRO A 40 -5.61 -2.24 -3.45
C PRO A 40 -5.81 -3.11 -2.21
N ALA A 41 -5.45 -2.65 -1.01
CA ALA A 41 -5.68 -3.38 0.23
C ALA A 41 -7.17 -3.66 0.48
N ILE A 42 -8.02 -2.64 0.38
CA ILE A 42 -9.47 -2.77 0.52
C ILE A 42 -10.03 -3.70 -0.56
N TYR A 43 -9.59 -3.52 -1.81
CA TYR A 43 -10.03 -4.34 -2.93
C TYR A 43 -9.69 -5.83 -2.75
N ASP A 44 -8.45 -6.13 -2.36
CA ASP A 44 -7.97 -7.49 -2.15
C ASP A 44 -8.69 -8.15 -0.95
N CYS A 45 -8.88 -7.40 0.14
CA CYS A 45 -9.60 -7.87 1.31
C CYS A 45 -11.08 -8.12 1.03
N TYR A 46 -11.73 -7.29 0.20
CA TYR A 46 -13.13 -7.49 -0.18
C TYR A 46 -13.32 -8.71 -1.08
N LYS A 47 -12.45 -8.89 -2.09
CA LYS A 47 -12.57 -10.03 -3.03
C LYS A 47 -12.17 -11.36 -2.41
N LYS A 48 -11.10 -11.39 -1.61
CA LYS A 48 -10.59 -12.60 -0.95
C LYS A 48 -9.91 -12.25 0.38
N PRO A 49 -10.68 -12.13 1.47
CA PRO A 49 -10.11 -11.93 2.78
C PRO A 49 -9.35 -13.21 3.17
N THR A 50 -8.02 -13.13 3.16
CA THR A 50 -7.16 -14.15 3.75
C THR A 50 -6.41 -13.48 4.88
N LEU A 51 -6.28 -14.18 6.01
CA LEU A 51 -5.64 -13.65 7.20
C LEU A 51 -4.22 -13.12 6.89
N ALA A 52 -3.47 -13.84 6.05
CA ALA A 52 -2.14 -13.45 5.61
C ALA A 52 -2.11 -12.10 4.86
N LYS A 53 -3.05 -11.85 3.96
CA LYS A 53 -3.14 -10.57 3.24
C LYS A 53 -3.51 -9.42 4.15
N ILE A 54 -4.49 -9.64 5.04
CA ILE A 54 -4.91 -8.64 6.01
C ILE A 54 -3.74 -8.25 6.91
N LEU A 55 -3.02 -9.24 7.45
CA LEU A 55 -1.83 -9.02 8.27
C LEU A 55 -0.72 -8.28 7.50
N PHE A 56 -0.47 -8.66 6.24
CA PHE A 56 0.49 -7.95 5.39
C PHE A 56 0.15 -6.46 5.26
N TYR A 57 -1.11 -6.13 4.94
CA TYR A 57 -1.53 -4.73 4.80
C TYR A 57 -1.48 -3.97 6.12
N ILE A 58 -1.81 -4.60 7.25
CA ILE A 58 -1.67 -3.98 8.58
C ILE A 58 -0.21 -3.66 8.87
N ILE A 59 0.73 -4.58 8.58
CA ILE A 59 2.17 -4.35 8.79
C ILE A 59 2.67 -3.21 7.90
N VAL A 60 2.30 -3.21 6.62
CA VAL A 60 2.67 -2.14 5.67
C VAL A 60 2.13 -0.79 6.15
N PHE A 61 0.87 -0.74 6.55
CA PHE A 61 0.24 0.48 7.04
C PHE A 61 0.88 0.95 8.35
N GLY A 62 1.22 0.04 9.25
CA GLY A 62 1.94 0.36 10.49
C GLY A 62 3.32 0.93 10.22
N ALA A 63 4.11 0.29 9.35
CA ALA A 63 5.42 0.79 8.93
C ALA A 63 5.32 2.18 8.28
N PHE A 64 4.31 2.39 7.43
CA PHE A 64 4.05 3.69 6.83
C PHE A 64 3.64 4.76 7.85
N SER A 65 2.81 4.39 8.82
CA SER A 65 2.33 5.31 9.87
C SER A 65 3.47 5.74 10.79
N VAL A 66 4.37 4.83 11.15
CA VAL A 66 5.59 5.14 11.93
C VAL A 66 6.45 6.14 11.15
N TYR A 67 6.66 5.90 9.86
CA TYR A 67 7.38 6.83 9.00
C TYR A 67 6.73 8.22 8.97
N LEU A 68 5.41 8.30 8.89
CA LEU A 68 4.63 9.55 8.90
C LEU A 68 4.87 10.35 10.19
N VAL A 69 4.90 9.69 11.35
CA VAL A 69 5.12 10.33 12.66
C VAL A 69 6.54 10.86 12.85
N PHE A 70 7.55 10.19 12.29
CA PHE A 70 8.94 10.65 12.36
C PHE A 70 9.27 11.76 11.34
N TYR A 71 8.44 11.91 10.30
CA TYR A 71 8.71 12.81 9.19
C TYR A 71 7.92 14.13 9.24
N ILE A 72 6.78 14.16 9.94
CA ILE A 72 6.04 15.37 10.32
C ILE A 72 6.66 15.97 11.58
#